data_AF-A0AAU6BVK1-F1
#
_entry.id   AF-A0AAU6BVK1-F1
#
_cell.length_a   1.000
_cell.length_b   1.000
_cell.length_c   1.000
_cell.angle_alpha   90.00
_cell.angle_beta   90.00
_cell.angle_gamma   90.00
#
_symmetry.space_group_name_H-M   'P 1'
#
loop_
_entity.id
_entity.type
_entity.pdbx_description
1 polymer ?
#
loop_
_entity_poly.entity_id
_entity_poly.type
_entity_poly.pdbx_seq_one_letter_code
_entity_poly.pdbx_strand_id
1 'polypeptide(L)'
;MKLVEGFEKQLGMALATASHSDSDSMRTWKTDVIDLGGQNVRPGGENPVYGFQAMSNLMRNGEYRTDFLHDYGDHLIAYEKSHTSDEYGGLQRRVTRKDVLFWDHSGQWEQLHYGDADDAGRDPMTGFMEALGHNSDASTQFFNEGDNFDYLTDKREWPEDSVGEHAKTVAGYDSLGHALESATTGAPYDAHPPALHRDADTARVAEKVVALYGRDAEYQGHDQVGLSGAQLMHKQQGISDSLGKIGAAYIDDIDWAMDHDADKSLYAMDNGGRSSLGERAHFDAKGLGVTKFLSTLGQDPLAYTEVGQAQQVYSTSPVDAHPPTVDAQGHVHSVQAETAVRTGAEVQGTLDRARAEQIKAHGQAMDEAYNKAIDARMDRQKMVVGAVTGGMFSLVPEAETGLAATVIPIVGDQTSEVTGTLIEKNLDAYTEAQHRDNSEQYHAEGNQVYEHGFKASMQPAYTVLNRADHDSRWTRDTYQTLSNALVSAHQDGYSSGSQLQEDVGQLPSSEG
;
A
#
# COMPACT_ATOMS: atom_id res chain seq x y z
N MET A 1 31.65 -8.00 0.26
CA MET A 1 30.20 -8.22 0.34
C MET A 1 29.52 -8.00 -1.00
N LYS A 2 29.72 -6.87 -1.72
CA LYS A 2 29.18 -6.64 -3.07
C LYS A 2 29.31 -7.78 -4.10
N LEU A 3 30.41 -8.54 -4.07
CA LEU A 3 30.60 -9.70 -4.98
C LEU A 3 29.69 -10.89 -4.62
N VAL A 4 29.40 -11.08 -3.33
CA VAL A 4 28.55 -12.17 -2.83
C VAL A 4 27.08 -11.83 -3.07
N GLU A 5 26.67 -10.60 -2.77
CA GLU A 5 25.38 -10.01 -3.16
C GLU A 5 25.11 -10.17 -4.66
N GLY A 6 26.08 -9.76 -5.51
CA GLY A 6 25.95 -9.92 -6.96
C GLY A 6 25.85 -11.38 -7.41
N PHE A 7 26.50 -12.31 -6.70
CA PHE A 7 26.40 -13.74 -6.99
C PHE A 7 25.04 -14.33 -6.58
N GLU A 8 24.55 -14.00 -5.38
CA GLU A 8 23.23 -14.40 -4.88
C GLU A 8 22.14 -13.95 -5.86
N LYS A 9 22.16 -12.67 -6.25
CA LYS A 9 21.22 -12.10 -7.22
C LYS A 9 21.27 -12.81 -8.58
N GLN A 10 22.46 -12.99 -9.15
CA GLN A 10 22.59 -13.64 -10.47
C GLN A 10 22.16 -15.10 -10.45
N LEU A 11 22.49 -15.83 -9.38
CA LEU A 11 22.08 -17.22 -9.21
C LEU A 11 20.56 -17.31 -9.05
N GLY A 12 19.96 -16.47 -8.20
CA GLY A 12 18.51 -16.38 -8.02
C GLY A 12 17.79 -16.13 -9.34
N MET A 13 18.19 -15.11 -10.11
CA MET A 13 17.60 -14.81 -11.42
C MET A 13 17.74 -15.97 -12.42
N ALA A 14 18.87 -16.68 -12.41
CA ALA A 14 19.08 -17.84 -13.27
C ALA A 14 18.15 -19.00 -12.90
N LEU A 15 17.93 -19.24 -11.61
CA LEU A 15 17.00 -20.25 -11.10
C LEU A 15 15.55 -19.86 -11.37
N ALA A 16 15.17 -18.58 -11.19
CA ALA A 16 13.87 -18.04 -11.55
C ALA A 16 13.55 -18.38 -13.02
N THR A 17 14.47 -18.04 -13.92
CA THR A 17 14.34 -18.35 -15.36
C THR A 17 14.25 -19.86 -15.61
N ALA A 18 15.07 -20.67 -14.93
CA ALA A 18 15.07 -22.12 -15.10
C ALA A 18 13.78 -22.77 -14.60
N SER A 19 13.14 -22.23 -13.55
CA SER A 19 11.91 -22.76 -12.94
C SER A 19 10.73 -22.85 -13.92
N HIS A 20 10.78 -22.06 -15.00
CA HIS A 20 9.81 -22.06 -16.09
C HIS A 20 9.94 -23.27 -17.04
N SER A 21 11.03 -24.03 -16.96
CA SER A 21 11.24 -25.21 -17.80
C SER A 21 10.38 -26.41 -17.38
N ASP A 22 9.69 -27.04 -18.36
CA ASP A 22 8.93 -28.28 -18.15
C ASP A 22 9.78 -29.57 -18.23
N SER A 23 11.11 -29.44 -18.32
CA SER A 23 12.00 -30.61 -18.43
C SER A 23 11.89 -31.51 -17.20
N ASP A 24 12.05 -32.82 -17.39
CA ASP A 24 12.03 -33.81 -16.29
C ASP A 24 13.03 -33.44 -15.20
N SER A 25 14.24 -33.02 -15.58
CA SER A 25 15.28 -32.59 -14.65
C SER A 25 14.86 -31.38 -13.82
N MET A 26 14.13 -30.42 -14.40
CA MET A 26 13.66 -29.26 -13.64
C MET A 26 12.51 -29.61 -12.71
N ARG A 27 11.60 -30.50 -13.14
CA ARG A 27 10.53 -31.02 -12.26
C ARG A 27 11.10 -31.78 -11.07
N THR A 28 12.10 -32.64 -11.30
CA THR A 28 12.84 -33.30 -10.22
C THR A 28 13.52 -32.28 -9.32
N TRP A 29 14.23 -31.29 -9.87
CA TRP A 29 14.89 -30.26 -9.07
C TRP A 29 13.92 -29.49 -8.17
N LYS A 30 12.75 -29.07 -8.69
CA LYS A 30 11.72 -28.39 -7.91
C LYS A 30 11.26 -29.23 -6.72
N THR A 31 11.03 -30.53 -6.94
CA THR A 31 10.63 -31.48 -5.90
C THR A 31 11.74 -31.65 -4.86
N ASP A 32 12.97 -31.90 -5.31
CA ASP A 32 14.13 -32.14 -4.44
C ASP A 32 14.41 -30.92 -3.54
N VAL A 33 14.26 -29.70 -4.06
CA VAL A 33 14.45 -28.45 -3.30
C VAL A 33 13.41 -28.30 -2.18
N ILE A 34 12.15 -28.63 -2.46
CA ILE A 34 11.08 -28.60 -1.46
C ILE A 34 11.33 -29.68 -0.39
N ASP A 35 11.70 -30.89 -0.79
CA ASP A 35 12.02 -32.00 0.13
C ASP A 35 13.21 -31.67 1.05
N LEU A 36 14.18 -30.90 0.55
CA LEU A 36 15.32 -30.41 1.33
C LEU A 36 14.96 -29.25 2.27
N GLY A 37 13.77 -28.65 2.16
CA GLY A 37 13.38 -27.42 2.85
C GLY A 37 13.66 -27.44 4.36
N GLY A 38 13.16 -28.46 5.05
CA GLY A 38 13.37 -28.67 6.49
C GLY A 38 14.72 -29.30 6.87
N GLN A 39 15.61 -29.57 5.91
CA GLN A 39 16.86 -30.29 6.13
C GLN A 39 18.06 -29.35 6.21
N ASN A 40 19.06 -29.71 7.03
CA ASN A 40 20.31 -28.97 7.08
C ASN A 40 21.14 -29.21 5.80
N VAL A 41 21.29 -28.17 4.99
CA VAL A 41 22.04 -28.17 3.72
C VAL A 41 23.50 -27.73 3.88
N ARG A 42 23.93 -27.38 5.10
CA ARG A 42 25.33 -27.07 5.44
C ARG A 42 25.88 -28.06 6.47
N PRO A 43 26.07 -29.34 6.09
CA PRO A 43 26.62 -30.34 7.01
C PRO A 43 28.07 -30.00 7.36
N GLY A 44 28.36 -29.85 8.66
CA GLY A 44 29.70 -29.53 9.18
C GLY A 44 30.00 -28.04 9.36
N GLY A 45 29.03 -27.14 9.14
CA GLY A 45 29.13 -25.73 9.55
C GLY A 45 29.00 -25.53 11.06
N GLU A 46 29.47 -24.39 11.56
CA GLU A 46 29.34 -24.03 12.99
C GLU A 46 27.87 -23.88 13.41
N ASN A 47 27.00 -23.42 12.51
CA ASN A 47 25.55 -23.47 12.69
C ASN A 47 24.85 -24.10 11.45
N PRO A 48 23.71 -24.77 11.65
CA PRO A 48 22.93 -25.37 10.57
C PRO A 48 22.29 -24.29 9.69
N VAL A 49 22.24 -24.55 8.38
CA VAL A 49 21.46 -23.76 7.42
C VAL A 49 20.44 -24.69 6.79
N TYR A 50 19.17 -24.31 6.79
CA TYR A 50 18.08 -25.14 6.29
C TYR A 50 17.79 -24.87 4.81
N GLY A 51 17.28 -25.86 4.09
CA GLY A 51 16.95 -25.74 2.67
C GLY A 51 15.98 -24.60 2.38
N PHE A 52 14.99 -24.39 3.24
CA PHE A 52 14.07 -23.26 3.12
C PHE A 52 14.80 -21.92 3.24
N GLN A 53 15.70 -21.75 4.23
CA GLN A 53 16.48 -20.51 4.36
C GLN A 53 17.34 -20.24 3.12
N ALA A 54 18.02 -21.27 2.62
CA ALA A 54 18.88 -21.13 1.45
C ALA A 54 18.08 -20.77 0.20
N MET A 55 16.97 -21.48 -0.05
CA MET A 55 16.19 -21.28 -1.26
C MET A 55 15.40 -19.96 -1.22
N SER A 56 14.77 -19.59 -0.10
CA SER A 56 14.03 -18.33 0.01
C SER A 56 14.90 -17.12 -0.31
N ASN A 57 16.17 -17.09 0.14
CA ASN A 57 17.07 -15.99 -0.19
C ASN A 57 17.40 -15.92 -1.69
N LEU A 58 17.54 -17.06 -2.36
CA LEU A 58 17.69 -17.10 -3.82
C LEU A 58 16.40 -16.69 -4.55
N MET A 59 15.24 -16.98 -3.97
CA MET A 59 13.94 -16.66 -4.57
C MET A 59 13.56 -15.18 -4.53
N ARG A 60 14.21 -14.38 -3.68
CA ARG A 60 14.11 -12.91 -3.64
C ARG A 60 14.44 -12.22 -4.97
N ASN A 61 15.00 -12.94 -5.94
CA ASN A 61 15.52 -12.35 -7.16
C ASN A 61 14.89 -13.03 -8.39
N GLY A 62 14.01 -12.29 -9.06
CA GLY A 62 13.39 -12.70 -10.31
C GLY A 62 12.05 -13.42 -10.12
N GLU A 63 11.32 -13.55 -11.22
CA GLU A 63 9.97 -14.13 -11.23
C GLU A 63 10.03 -15.66 -11.37
N TYR A 64 9.86 -16.36 -10.26
CA TYR A 64 9.73 -17.82 -10.24
C TYR A 64 8.36 -18.25 -10.73
N ARG A 65 8.27 -19.47 -11.28
CA ARG A 65 7.02 -20.01 -11.82
C ARG A 65 5.96 -20.16 -10.71
N THR A 66 4.73 -19.79 -11.03
CA THR A 66 3.57 -19.80 -10.11
C THR A 66 3.34 -21.15 -9.44
N ASP A 67 3.36 -22.25 -10.19
CA ASP A 67 3.16 -23.60 -9.63
C ASP A 67 4.24 -23.98 -8.60
N PHE A 68 5.48 -23.56 -8.83
CA PHE A 68 6.58 -23.79 -7.91
C PHE A 68 6.45 -22.98 -6.63
N LEU A 69 6.09 -21.69 -6.74
CA LEU A 69 5.89 -20.82 -5.58
C LEU A 69 4.71 -21.31 -4.73
N HIS A 70 3.65 -21.81 -5.36
CA HIS A 70 2.51 -22.42 -4.68
C HIS A 70 2.93 -23.67 -3.89
N ASP A 71 3.52 -24.67 -4.56
CA ASP A 71 3.99 -25.91 -3.91
C ASP A 71 5.01 -25.61 -2.79
N TYR A 72 5.96 -24.71 -3.04
CA TYR A 72 6.97 -24.32 -2.07
C TYR A 72 6.35 -23.63 -0.85
N GLY A 73 5.44 -22.68 -1.07
CA GLY A 73 4.73 -21.92 -0.04
C GLY A 73 3.92 -22.81 0.87
N ASP A 74 3.19 -23.78 0.31
CA ASP A 74 2.42 -24.77 1.06
C ASP A 74 3.31 -25.58 2.01
N HIS A 75 4.45 -26.06 1.51
CA HIS A 75 5.39 -26.84 2.32
C HIS A 75 6.08 -25.97 3.39
N LEU A 76 6.45 -24.74 3.06
CA LEU A 76 7.06 -23.82 4.01
C LEU A 76 6.08 -23.45 5.14
N ILE A 77 4.85 -23.06 4.80
CA ILE A 77 3.81 -22.72 5.78
C ILE A 77 3.44 -23.93 6.63
N ALA A 78 3.27 -25.11 6.01
CA ALA A 78 2.98 -26.34 6.75
C ALA A 78 4.11 -26.68 7.73
N TYR A 79 5.36 -26.57 7.29
CA TYR A 79 6.52 -26.80 8.14
C TYR A 79 6.58 -25.80 9.27
N GLU A 80 6.41 -24.50 9.01
CA GLU A 80 6.43 -23.48 10.05
C GLU A 80 5.30 -23.71 11.07
N LYS A 81 4.05 -23.92 10.60
CA LYS A 81 2.89 -24.19 11.48
C LYS A 81 3.09 -25.46 12.32
N SER A 82 3.69 -26.52 11.77
CA SER A 82 3.96 -27.74 12.54
C SER A 82 5.09 -27.60 13.57
N HIS A 83 5.88 -26.53 13.49
CA HIS A 83 7.03 -26.25 14.34
C HIS A 83 6.89 -24.91 15.09
N THR A 84 5.66 -24.39 15.25
CA THR A 84 5.39 -23.13 15.99
C THR A 84 4.38 -23.28 17.11
N SER A 85 3.87 -24.48 17.39
CA SER A 85 2.98 -24.68 18.54
C SER A 85 3.75 -24.54 19.85
N ASP A 86 3.37 -23.55 20.66
CA ASP A 86 3.79 -23.45 22.06
C ASP A 86 3.38 -24.74 22.80
N GLU A 87 4.34 -25.60 23.13
CA GLU A 87 4.08 -26.71 24.05
C GLU A 87 4.04 -26.16 25.48
N TYR A 88 2.90 -26.33 26.15
CA TYR A 88 2.82 -26.23 27.62
C TYR A 88 3.54 -27.46 28.21
N GLY A 89 4.87 -27.41 28.24
CA GLY A 89 5.70 -28.36 28.96
C GLY A 89 5.42 -28.24 30.46
N GLY A 90 4.53 -29.09 30.98
CA GLY A 90 4.13 -29.05 32.39
C GLY A 90 5.32 -28.91 33.34
N LEU A 91 5.19 -28.07 34.38
CA LEU A 91 6.10 -27.79 35.51
C LEU A 91 7.63 -27.62 35.25
N GLN A 92 8.19 -27.78 34.04
CA GLN A 92 9.66 -27.81 33.86
C GLN A 92 10.27 -27.03 32.69
N ARG A 93 9.56 -26.54 31.67
CA ARG A 93 10.10 -25.53 30.73
C ARG A 93 8.98 -24.95 29.86
N ARG A 94 8.93 -23.62 29.72
CA ARG A 94 8.14 -22.97 28.67
C ARG A 94 8.92 -23.16 27.36
N VAL A 95 8.40 -23.98 26.44
CA VAL A 95 8.96 -24.12 25.09
C VAL A 95 8.45 -22.91 24.31
N THR A 96 9.36 -22.08 23.82
CA THR A 96 9.06 -20.89 23.00
C THR A 96 9.18 -21.25 21.52
N ARG A 97 8.58 -20.46 20.61
CA ARG A 97 8.76 -20.63 19.14
C ARG A 97 10.22 -20.83 18.74
N LYS A 98 11.13 -20.06 19.36
CA LYS A 98 12.58 -20.16 19.17
C LYS A 98 13.16 -21.53 19.52
N ASP A 99 12.54 -22.29 20.43
CA ASP A 99 12.96 -23.65 20.79
C ASP A 99 12.48 -24.71 19.78
N VAL A 100 11.61 -24.35 18.82
CA VAL A 100 10.96 -25.28 17.88
C VAL A 100 11.29 -24.94 16.41
N LEU A 101 11.40 -23.66 16.05
CA LEU A 101 11.89 -23.24 14.74
C LEU A 101 13.41 -23.22 14.70
N PHE A 102 13.99 -24.17 13.98
CA PHE A 102 15.44 -24.34 13.95
C PHE A 102 16.21 -23.18 13.29
N TRP A 103 15.58 -22.42 12.40
CA TRP A 103 16.20 -21.24 11.79
C TRP A 103 16.25 -20.03 12.74
N ASP A 104 15.45 -20.00 13.81
CA ASP A 104 15.55 -18.98 14.87
C ASP A 104 16.79 -19.18 15.77
N HIS A 105 17.50 -20.30 15.59
CA HIS A 105 18.79 -20.59 16.23
C HIS A 105 20.01 -20.20 15.40
N SER A 106 19.82 -19.76 14.14
CA SER A 106 20.94 -19.27 13.33
C SER A 106 21.61 -18.09 14.05
N GLY A 107 22.94 -18.12 14.10
CA GLY A 107 23.70 -17.22 14.98
C GLY A 107 23.42 -15.75 14.65
N GLN A 108 23.55 -14.86 15.63
CA GLN A 108 23.38 -13.39 15.46
C GLN A 108 24.33 -12.76 14.40
N TRP A 109 25.25 -13.55 13.86
CA TRP A 109 26.30 -13.14 12.92
C TRP A 109 26.20 -13.86 11.57
N GLU A 110 25.19 -14.70 11.36
CA GLU A 110 25.03 -15.46 10.13
C GLU A 110 24.20 -14.68 9.12
N GLN A 111 24.92 -14.02 8.21
CA GLN A 111 24.35 -13.36 7.06
C GLN A 111 24.20 -14.36 5.91
N LEU A 112 22.95 -14.72 5.61
CA LEU A 112 22.54 -15.57 4.50
C LEU A 112 22.08 -14.75 3.28
N HIS A 113 21.52 -13.56 3.53
CA HIS A 113 21.19 -12.57 2.50
C HIS A 113 22.16 -11.38 2.55
N TYR A 114 22.61 -10.93 1.39
CA TYR A 114 23.50 -9.78 1.25
C TYR A 114 22.85 -8.69 0.40
N GLY A 115 22.74 -7.49 0.95
CA GLY A 115 22.19 -6.33 0.24
C GLY A 115 21.65 -5.29 1.23
N ASP A 116 20.92 -5.78 2.23
CA ASP A 116 20.26 -4.96 3.24
C ASP A 116 20.84 -5.18 4.65
N ALA A 117 20.95 -4.10 5.42
CA ALA A 117 21.54 -4.15 6.77
C ALA A 117 20.58 -4.75 7.81
N ASP A 118 19.27 -4.61 7.56
CA ASP A 118 18.19 -5.04 8.46
C ASP A 118 17.60 -6.41 8.07
N ASP A 119 18.15 -7.08 7.05
CA ASP A 119 17.76 -8.42 6.59
C ASP A 119 18.97 -9.34 6.42
N ALA A 120 19.18 -10.25 7.39
CA ALA A 120 20.23 -11.25 7.34
C ALA A 120 19.80 -12.52 6.58
N GLY A 121 18.54 -12.63 6.14
CA GLY A 121 18.01 -13.77 5.40
C GLY A 121 17.84 -15.03 6.24
N ARG A 122 17.62 -14.90 7.55
CA ARG A 122 17.46 -16.05 8.45
C ARG A 122 16.05 -16.58 8.43
N ASP A 123 15.04 -15.71 8.30
CA ASP A 123 13.65 -16.12 8.15
C ASP A 123 13.35 -16.50 6.68
N PRO A 124 13.09 -17.77 6.36
CA PRO A 124 12.73 -18.17 5.00
C PRO A 124 11.40 -17.53 4.54
N MET A 125 10.53 -17.13 5.46
CA MET A 125 9.26 -16.49 5.09
C MET A 125 9.50 -15.11 4.45
N THR A 126 10.50 -14.35 4.90
CA THR A 126 10.85 -13.05 4.33
C THR A 126 11.20 -13.18 2.85
N GLY A 127 12.15 -14.07 2.52
CA GLY A 127 12.54 -14.27 1.12
C GLY A 127 11.45 -14.91 0.25
N PHE A 128 10.54 -15.68 0.85
CA PHE A 128 9.37 -16.20 0.14
C PHE A 128 8.32 -15.10 -0.14
N MET A 129 8.07 -14.18 0.81
CA MET A 129 7.21 -13.02 0.54
C MET A 129 7.77 -12.13 -0.57
N GLU A 130 9.08 -11.93 -0.58
CA GLU A 130 9.75 -11.19 -1.66
C GLU A 130 9.54 -11.87 -3.03
N ALA A 131 9.66 -13.20 -3.07
CA ALA A 131 9.40 -13.98 -4.27
C ALA A 131 7.93 -13.87 -4.75
N LEU A 132 6.97 -13.85 -3.82
CA LEU A 132 5.56 -13.58 -4.14
C LEU A 132 5.36 -12.14 -4.64
N GLY A 133 6.10 -11.17 -4.09
CA GLY A 133 6.12 -9.79 -4.58
C GLY A 133 6.42 -9.70 -6.08
N HIS A 134 7.28 -10.58 -6.61
CA HIS A 134 7.62 -10.63 -8.03
C HIS A 134 6.64 -11.41 -8.92
N ASN A 135 5.65 -12.12 -8.35
CA ASN A 135 4.70 -12.94 -9.10
C ASN A 135 3.28 -12.74 -8.56
N SER A 136 2.52 -11.87 -9.22
CA SER A 136 1.18 -11.46 -8.79
C SER A 136 0.16 -12.60 -8.81
N ASP A 137 0.20 -13.50 -9.80
CA ASP A 137 -0.68 -14.67 -9.85
C ASP A 137 -0.46 -15.58 -8.63
N ALA A 138 0.81 -15.90 -8.32
CA ALA A 138 1.18 -16.71 -7.17
C ALA A 138 0.77 -16.02 -5.86
N SER A 139 1.02 -14.73 -5.73
CA SER A 139 0.70 -13.95 -4.54
C SER A 139 -0.82 -13.89 -4.31
N THR A 140 -1.58 -13.59 -5.36
CA THR A 140 -3.05 -13.53 -5.31
C THR A 140 -3.66 -14.86 -4.91
N GLN A 141 -3.20 -15.96 -5.51
CA GLN A 141 -3.66 -17.31 -5.15
C GLN A 141 -3.33 -17.61 -3.68
N PHE A 142 -2.08 -17.37 -3.28
CA PHE A 142 -1.59 -17.70 -1.96
C PHE A 142 -2.32 -16.97 -0.83
N PHE A 143 -2.61 -15.67 -0.98
CA PHE A 143 -3.37 -14.90 0.03
C PHE A 143 -4.88 -15.15 -0.01
N ASN A 144 -5.39 -15.73 -1.09
CA ASN A 144 -6.77 -16.22 -1.14
C ASN A 144 -6.94 -17.62 -0.54
N GLU A 145 -5.85 -18.35 -0.30
CA GLU A 145 -5.88 -19.72 0.17
C GLU A 145 -5.90 -19.85 1.70
N GLY A 146 -6.83 -20.69 2.18
CA GLY A 146 -6.92 -21.08 3.59
C GLY A 146 -6.91 -19.89 4.55
N ASP A 147 -6.03 -19.97 5.55
CA ASP A 147 -5.78 -18.91 6.53
C ASP A 147 -4.41 -18.24 6.32
N ASN A 148 -3.82 -18.33 5.12
CA ASN A 148 -2.47 -17.80 4.84
C ASN A 148 -2.39 -16.28 5.09
N PHE A 149 -3.39 -15.53 4.60
CA PHE A 149 -3.49 -14.09 4.86
C PHE A 149 -3.51 -13.77 6.35
N ASP A 150 -4.46 -14.33 7.10
CA ASP A 150 -4.58 -14.07 8.55
C ASP A 150 -3.34 -14.51 9.31
N TYR A 151 -2.74 -15.64 8.90
CA TYR A 151 -1.54 -16.16 9.53
C TYR A 151 -0.39 -15.18 9.39
N LEU A 152 -0.08 -14.72 8.18
CA LEU A 152 1.10 -13.88 7.92
C LEU A 152 0.92 -12.44 8.37
N THR A 153 -0.31 -11.92 8.32
CA THR A 153 -0.59 -10.51 8.61
C THR A 153 -0.92 -10.25 10.07
N ASP A 154 -1.40 -11.25 10.82
CA ASP A 154 -1.89 -11.02 12.19
C ASP A 154 -1.36 -12.05 13.21
N LYS A 155 -1.37 -13.35 12.87
CA LYS A 155 -1.06 -14.42 13.85
C LYS A 155 0.42 -14.73 13.98
N ARG A 156 1.21 -14.50 12.93
CA ARG A 156 2.64 -14.83 12.87
C ARG A 156 3.44 -13.74 13.58
N GLU A 157 4.23 -14.15 14.56
CA GLU A 157 5.28 -13.27 15.10
C GLU A 157 6.44 -13.24 14.11
N TRP A 158 6.76 -12.09 13.52
CA TRP A 158 7.90 -11.99 12.62
C TRP A 158 9.19 -11.79 13.43
N PRO A 159 10.27 -12.57 13.16
CA PRO A 159 11.52 -12.45 13.90
C PRO A 159 12.31 -11.21 13.48
N GLU A 160 13.01 -10.59 14.43
CA GLU A 160 14.03 -9.58 14.11
C GLU A 160 15.18 -10.23 13.37
N ASP A 161 15.45 -9.78 12.13
CA ASP A 161 16.38 -10.42 11.22
C ASP A 161 17.61 -9.55 10.86
N SER A 162 18.23 -8.89 11.84
CA SER A 162 19.35 -7.96 11.56
C SER A 162 20.73 -8.60 11.53
N VAL A 163 21.64 -7.93 10.81
CA VAL A 163 23.08 -8.18 10.90
C VAL A 163 23.70 -7.27 11.97
N GLY A 164 24.04 -7.83 13.14
CA GLY A 164 24.72 -7.13 14.24
C GLY A 164 23.81 -6.54 15.33
N GLU A 165 24.36 -5.68 16.21
CA GLU A 165 23.69 -5.22 17.47
C GLU A 165 22.57 -4.18 17.27
N HIS A 166 22.21 -3.79 16.05
CA HIS A 166 21.32 -2.65 15.80
C HIS A 166 20.22 -2.95 14.77
N ALA A 167 19.45 -4.04 14.94
CA ALA A 167 18.14 -4.14 14.28
C ALA A 167 17.30 -2.94 14.70
N LYS A 168 16.79 -2.16 13.76
CA LYS A 168 15.76 -1.17 14.06
C LYS A 168 14.37 -1.56 13.57
N THR A 169 14.28 -2.58 12.71
CA THR A 169 13.06 -3.01 12.03
C THR A 169 13.03 -4.52 11.84
N VAL A 170 11.86 -5.06 11.48
CA VAL A 170 11.66 -6.46 11.11
C VAL A 170 11.47 -6.52 9.60
N ALA A 171 12.50 -6.95 8.86
CA ALA A 171 12.52 -6.96 7.39
C ALA A 171 11.33 -7.68 6.76
N GLY A 172 10.83 -8.73 7.42
CA GLY A 172 9.70 -9.51 6.94
C GLY A 172 8.40 -8.73 6.70
N TYR A 173 8.17 -7.61 7.41
CA TYR A 173 6.98 -6.80 7.17
C TYR A 173 7.04 -6.01 5.85
N ASP A 174 8.23 -5.62 5.42
CA ASP A 174 8.45 -4.93 4.15
C ASP A 174 8.18 -5.87 2.97
N SER A 175 8.81 -7.06 2.99
CA SER A 175 8.53 -8.10 1.99
C SER A 175 7.08 -8.57 2.01
N LEU A 176 6.43 -8.64 3.18
CA LEU A 176 4.98 -8.90 3.27
C LEU A 176 4.18 -7.80 2.57
N GLY A 177 4.57 -6.54 2.73
CA GLY A 177 4.02 -5.40 1.99
C GLY A 177 4.12 -5.59 0.48
N HIS A 178 5.31 -5.91 -0.04
CA HIS A 178 5.53 -6.20 -1.46
C HIS A 178 4.64 -7.33 -1.98
N ALA A 179 4.51 -8.41 -1.21
CA ALA A 179 3.66 -9.54 -1.57
C ALA A 179 2.17 -9.12 -1.64
N LEU A 180 1.69 -8.34 -0.68
CA LEU A 180 0.32 -7.82 -0.66
C LEU A 180 0.07 -6.80 -1.79
N GLU A 181 1.03 -5.93 -2.08
CA GLU A 181 0.99 -5.01 -3.22
C GLU A 181 0.81 -5.80 -4.52
N SER A 182 1.63 -6.84 -4.70
CA SER A 182 1.56 -7.71 -5.89
C SER A 182 0.23 -8.47 -6.00
N ALA A 183 -0.27 -9.01 -4.89
CA ALA A 183 -1.51 -9.77 -4.84
C ALA A 183 -2.77 -8.93 -5.09
N THR A 184 -2.73 -7.63 -4.78
CA THR A 184 -3.89 -6.74 -4.90
C THR A 184 -3.87 -5.99 -6.22
N THR A 185 -2.70 -5.63 -6.73
CA THR A 185 -2.55 -4.90 -7.99
C THR A 185 -2.56 -5.83 -9.21
N GLY A 186 -2.24 -7.11 -9.03
CA GLY A 186 -2.09 -8.05 -10.13
C GLY A 186 -0.81 -7.84 -10.93
N ALA A 187 0.16 -7.07 -10.42
CA ALA A 187 1.46 -6.86 -11.06
C ALA A 187 2.60 -7.00 -10.04
N PRO A 188 3.83 -7.35 -10.47
CA PRO A 188 4.98 -7.32 -9.58
C PRO A 188 5.16 -5.95 -8.91
N TYR A 189 5.49 -5.93 -7.62
CA TYR A 189 5.68 -4.68 -6.86
C TYR A 189 6.83 -3.81 -7.43
N ASP A 190 7.79 -4.46 -8.10
CA ASP A 190 8.95 -3.85 -8.75
C ASP A 190 8.79 -3.72 -10.28
N ALA A 191 7.55 -3.80 -10.79
CA ALA A 191 7.28 -3.61 -12.21
C ALA A 191 7.64 -2.18 -12.67
N HIS A 192 8.42 -2.07 -13.74
CA HIS A 192 8.80 -0.80 -14.35
C HIS A 192 8.63 -0.84 -15.88
N PRO A 193 7.65 -0.10 -16.45
CA PRO A 193 6.64 0.70 -15.76
C PRO A 193 5.65 -0.16 -14.96
N PRO A 194 5.02 0.38 -13.92
CA PRO A 194 4.00 -0.33 -13.16
C PRO A 194 2.76 -0.53 -14.04
N ALA A 195 2.11 -1.67 -13.88
CA ALA A 195 0.84 -1.99 -14.53
C ALA A 195 -0.17 -2.41 -13.46
N LEU A 196 -1.45 -2.36 -13.79
CA LEU A 196 -2.51 -2.79 -12.89
C LEU A 196 -3.37 -3.81 -13.63
N HIS A 197 -3.51 -4.99 -13.06
CA HIS A 197 -4.26 -6.11 -13.59
C HIS A 197 -5.22 -6.58 -12.50
N ARG A 198 -6.27 -5.79 -12.27
CA ARG A 198 -7.26 -6.10 -11.23
C ARG A 198 -8.36 -6.99 -11.76
N ASP A 199 -8.74 -7.97 -10.96
CA ASP A 199 -9.89 -8.84 -11.19
C ASP A 199 -10.59 -9.14 -9.86
N ALA A 200 -11.57 -10.06 -9.88
CA ALA A 200 -12.29 -10.46 -8.68
C ALA A 200 -11.40 -11.15 -7.63
N ASP A 201 -10.27 -11.75 -8.01
CA ASP A 201 -9.38 -12.47 -7.11
C ASP A 201 -8.44 -11.50 -6.40
N THR A 202 -7.88 -10.54 -7.13
CA THR A 202 -7.08 -9.46 -6.53
C THR A 202 -7.93 -8.54 -5.65
N ALA A 203 -9.17 -8.25 -6.07
CA ALA A 203 -10.14 -7.47 -5.29
C ALA A 203 -10.47 -8.13 -3.95
N ARG A 204 -10.61 -9.47 -3.91
CA ARG A 204 -10.81 -10.20 -2.65
C ARG A 204 -9.63 -10.07 -1.69
N VAL A 205 -8.39 -10.01 -2.18
CA VAL A 205 -7.23 -9.74 -1.32
C VAL A 205 -7.28 -8.29 -0.82
N ALA A 206 -7.62 -7.33 -1.69
CA ALA A 206 -7.73 -5.92 -1.31
C ALA A 206 -8.81 -5.72 -0.23
N GLU A 207 -9.96 -6.39 -0.33
CA GLU A 207 -10.99 -6.40 0.70
C GLU A 207 -10.46 -6.91 2.05
N LYS A 208 -9.66 -7.98 2.05
CA LYS A 208 -9.02 -8.49 3.28
C LYS A 208 -8.04 -7.47 3.87
N VAL A 209 -7.24 -6.80 3.05
CA VAL A 209 -6.31 -5.73 3.47
C VAL A 209 -7.08 -4.57 4.11
N VAL A 210 -8.08 -4.03 3.41
CA VAL A 210 -8.90 -2.92 3.93
C VAL A 210 -9.62 -3.32 5.21
N ALA A 211 -10.17 -4.53 5.29
CA ALA A 211 -10.81 -5.02 6.50
C ALA A 211 -9.84 -5.16 7.67
N LEU A 212 -8.62 -5.68 7.43
CA LEU A 212 -7.62 -5.87 8.46
C LEU A 212 -7.10 -4.54 9.01
N TYR A 213 -6.68 -3.62 8.13
CA TYR A 213 -6.13 -2.33 8.54
C TYR A 213 -7.21 -1.28 8.84
N GLY A 214 -8.49 -1.58 8.57
CA GLY A 214 -9.64 -0.82 9.02
C GLY A 214 -10.29 -1.37 10.31
N ARG A 215 -9.75 -2.42 10.92
CA ARG A 215 -10.37 -3.04 12.11
C ARG A 215 -10.19 -2.21 13.38
N ASP A 216 -11.19 -2.22 14.25
CA ASP A 216 -11.05 -1.73 15.62
C ASP A 216 -10.23 -2.70 16.46
N ALA A 217 -9.69 -2.21 17.56
CA ALA A 217 -9.10 -3.08 18.57
C ALA A 217 -10.18 -4.03 19.13
N GLU A 218 -10.03 -5.32 18.88
CA GLU A 218 -11.01 -6.33 19.30
C GLU A 218 -10.70 -6.86 20.71
N TYR A 219 -11.70 -6.92 21.58
CA TYR A 219 -11.54 -7.53 22.90
C TYR A 219 -11.58 -9.07 22.78
N GLN A 220 -10.45 -9.74 22.97
CA GLN A 220 -10.32 -11.21 22.87
C GLN A 220 -10.44 -11.92 24.23
N GLY A 221 -11.13 -11.32 25.20
CA GLY A 221 -11.36 -11.89 26.53
C GLY A 221 -10.63 -11.17 27.66
N HIS A 222 -10.66 -11.74 28.87
CA HIS A 222 -10.44 -11.02 30.13
C HIS A 222 -9.15 -10.18 30.22
N ASP A 223 -8.09 -10.53 29.47
CA ASP A 223 -6.77 -9.87 29.52
C ASP A 223 -6.07 -9.66 28.15
N GLN A 224 -6.76 -9.90 27.01
CA GLN A 224 -6.15 -9.73 25.67
C GLN A 224 -7.00 -8.84 24.78
N VAL A 225 -6.41 -7.75 24.29
CA VAL A 225 -6.99 -6.84 23.30
C VAL A 225 -6.17 -7.01 22.02
N GLY A 226 -6.82 -7.43 20.93
CA GLY A 226 -6.23 -7.45 19.60
C GLY A 226 -5.88 -6.04 19.15
N LEU A 227 -4.85 -5.92 18.31
CA LEU A 227 -4.42 -4.62 17.80
C LEU A 227 -5.47 -4.05 16.84
N SER A 228 -5.78 -2.76 16.97
CA SER A 228 -6.49 -2.05 15.89
C SER A 228 -5.65 -2.05 14.60
N GLY A 229 -6.27 -1.73 13.47
CA GLY A 229 -5.55 -1.62 12.19
C GLY A 229 -4.38 -0.63 12.26
N ALA A 230 -4.57 0.51 12.92
CA ALA A 230 -3.52 1.50 13.14
C ALA A 230 -2.37 0.97 14.01
N GLN A 231 -2.68 0.29 15.12
CA GLN A 231 -1.66 -0.32 15.98
C GLN A 231 -0.91 -1.45 15.28
N LEU A 232 -1.62 -2.23 14.44
CA LEU A 232 -1.02 -3.29 13.65
C LEU A 232 -0.05 -2.71 12.61
N MET A 233 -0.46 -1.71 11.83
CA MET A 233 0.41 -1.02 10.87
C MET A 233 1.66 -0.45 11.55
N HIS A 234 1.50 0.18 12.73
CA HIS A 234 2.63 0.71 13.49
C HIS A 234 3.60 -0.38 13.96
N LYS A 235 3.08 -1.53 14.40
CA LYS A 235 3.90 -2.71 14.74
C LYS A 235 4.65 -3.26 13.52
N GLN A 236 4.05 -3.15 12.34
CA GLN A 236 4.57 -3.69 11.08
C GLN A 236 5.39 -2.65 10.31
N GLN A 237 6.44 -2.15 10.94
CA GLN A 237 7.30 -1.12 10.34
C GLN A 237 7.80 -1.54 8.95
N GLY A 238 7.62 -0.67 7.95
CA GLY A 238 7.90 -0.95 6.53
C GLY A 238 6.62 -1.03 5.70
N ILE A 239 5.61 -1.74 6.18
CA ILE A 239 4.42 -2.11 5.38
C ILE A 239 3.59 -0.94 4.86
N SER A 240 3.69 0.24 5.50
CA SER A 240 2.84 1.40 5.22
C SER A 240 2.99 1.94 3.81
N ASP A 241 4.15 1.79 3.17
CA ASP A 241 4.36 2.23 1.79
C ASP A 241 3.51 1.42 0.79
N SER A 242 3.51 0.11 0.94
CA SER A 242 2.77 -0.86 0.15
C SER A 242 1.28 -0.66 0.41
N LEU A 243 0.86 -0.45 1.66
CA LEU A 243 -0.54 -0.12 1.96
C LEU A 243 -1.01 1.17 1.30
N GLY A 244 -0.14 2.19 1.25
CA GLY A 244 -0.41 3.44 0.52
C GLY A 244 -0.63 3.21 -0.96
N LYS A 245 0.25 2.43 -1.61
CA LYS A 245 0.13 2.08 -3.03
C LYS A 245 -1.06 1.19 -3.34
N ILE A 246 -1.42 0.26 -2.45
CA ILE A 246 -2.66 -0.51 -2.55
C ILE A 246 -3.86 0.44 -2.51
N GLY A 247 -3.86 1.40 -1.58
CA GLY A 247 -4.88 2.46 -1.53
C GLY A 247 -4.96 3.26 -2.82
N ALA A 248 -3.81 3.66 -3.39
CA ALA A 248 -3.75 4.36 -4.66
C ALA A 248 -4.28 3.54 -5.85
N ALA A 249 -3.92 2.26 -5.92
CA ALA A 249 -4.36 1.33 -6.96
C ALA A 249 -5.87 1.02 -6.90
N TYR A 250 -6.50 1.23 -5.75
CA TYR A 250 -7.94 1.03 -5.51
C TYR A 250 -8.68 2.34 -5.23
N ILE A 251 -8.10 3.50 -5.56
CA ILE A 251 -8.71 4.80 -5.25
C ILE A 251 -10.09 4.98 -5.88
N ASP A 252 -10.35 4.35 -7.02
CA ASP A 252 -11.65 4.33 -7.68
C ASP A 252 -12.69 3.45 -6.96
N ASP A 253 -12.29 2.39 -6.26
CA ASP A 253 -13.15 1.61 -5.39
C ASP A 253 -13.34 2.29 -4.03
N ILE A 254 -12.33 3.00 -3.52
CA ILE A 254 -12.43 3.84 -2.32
C ILE A 254 -13.46 4.95 -2.55
N ASP A 255 -13.36 5.68 -3.66
CA ASP A 255 -14.32 6.74 -4.04
C ASP A 255 -15.73 6.16 -4.26
N TRP A 256 -15.83 4.96 -4.84
CA TRP A 256 -17.11 4.26 -5.01
C TRP A 256 -17.75 3.88 -3.67
N ALA A 257 -16.95 3.36 -2.73
CA ALA A 257 -17.39 3.05 -1.37
C ALA A 257 -17.84 4.31 -0.60
N MET A 258 -17.11 5.42 -0.75
CA MET A 258 -17.49 6.72 -0.18
C MET A 258 -18.80 7.26 -0.78
N ASP A 259 -19.08 6.96 -2.04
CA ASP A 259 -20.39 7.23 -2.68
C ASP A 259 -21.39 6.06 -2.50
N HIS A 260 -21.26 5.34 -1.38
CA HIS A 260 -22.17 4.31 -0.89
C HIS A 260 -22.36 3.09 -1.82
N ASP A 261 -21.33 2.70 -2.56
CA ASP A 261 -21.34 1.58 -3.50
C ASP A 261 -22.52 1.67 -4.50
N ALA A 262 -22.99 2.89 -4.80
CA ALA A 262 -24.21 3.06 -5.57
C ALA A 262 -24.00 2.64 -7.03
N ASP A 263 -24.89 1.81 -7.59
CA ASP A 263 -24.86 1.41 -9.02
C ASP A 263 -24.89 2.60 -9.99
N LYS A 264 -25.37 3.76 -9.54
CA LYS A 264 -25.47 5.00 -10.30
C LYS A 264 -24.41 6.03 -9.93
N SER A 265 -23.45 5.63 -9.09
CA SER A 265 -22.31 6.45 -8.71
C SER A 265 -21.52 6.87 -9.95
N LEU A 266 -20.88 8.03 -9.88
CA LEU A 266 -19.86 8.47 -10.84
C LEU A 266 -18.73 7.44 -10.97
N TYR A 267 -18.47 6.68 -9.91
CA TYR A 267 -17.38 5.72 -9.77
C TYR A 267 -17.78 4.30 -10.14
N ALA A 268 -19.07 4.03 -10.34
CA ALA A 268 -19.60 2.74 -10.83
C ALA A 268 -19.39 2.55 -12.35
N MET A 269 -18.30 3.10 -12.89
CA MET A 269 -17.86 2.94 -14.27
C MET A 269 -16.69 1.94 -14.34
N ASP A 270 -16.51 1.28 -15.47
CA ASP A 270 -15.29 0.49 -15.70
C ASP A 270 -14.11 1.42 -15.93
N ASN A 271 -13.17 1.44 -14.98
CA ASN A 271 -11.96 2.25 -15.02
C ASN A 271 -10.78 1.35 -14.69
N GLY A 272 -9.73 1.39 -15.52
CA GLY A 272 -8.45 0.78 -15.17
C GLY A 272 -8.41 -0.75 -15.13
N GLY A 273 -8.83 -1.40 -16.23
CA GLY A 273 -8.45 -2.78 -16.56
C GLY A 273 -9.35 -3.90 -16.05
N ARG A 274 -10.56 -3.61 -15.55
CA ARG A 274 -11.56 -4.63 -15.18
C ARG A 274 -12.47 -4.95 -16.36
N SER A 275 -13.14 -6.11 -16.32
CA SER A 275 -14.12 -6.51 -17.35
C SER A 275 -15.56 -6.23 -16.93
N SER A 276 -15.85 -6.06 -15.63
CA SER A 276 -17.19 -5.75 -15.14
C SER A 276 -17.21 -5.15 -13.72
N LEU A 277 -18.36 -4.56 -13.34
CA LEU A 277 -18.61 -4.10 -11.96
C LEU A 277 -18.56 -5.22 -10.92
N GLY A 278 -18.76 -6.49 -11.31
CA GLY A 278 -18.69 -7.63 -10.39
C GLY A 278 -17.27 -8.01 -9.96
N GLU A 279 -16.25 -7.35 -10.53
CA GLU A 279 -14.83 -7.55 -10.21
C GLU A 279 -14.28 -6.41 -9.32
N ARG A 280 -15.13 -5.48 -8.87
CA ARG A 280 -14.74 -4.40 -7.95
C ARG A 280 -14.62 -4.91 -6.52
N ALA A 281 -13.75 -4.28 -5.73
CA ALA A 281 -13.69 -4.53 -4.30
C ALA A 281 -14.83 -3.80 -3.58
N HIS A 282 -15.49 -4.48 -2.66
CA HIS A 282 -16.56 -3.94 -1.83
C HIS A 282 -16.06 -3.62 -0.43
N PHE A 283 -15.42 -2.46 -0.28
CA PHE A 283 -14.76 -2.07 0.96
C PHE A 283 -15.71 -1.77 2.13
N ASP A 284 -16.94 -1.34 1.84
CA ASP A 284 -17.88 -0.89 2.87
C ASP A 284 -19.07 -1.83 3.10
N ALA A 285 -19.04 -3.03 2.50
CA ALA A 285 -20.11 -4.03 2.60
C ALA A 285 -20.51 -4.40 4.05
N LYS A 286 -19.69 -4.07 5.04
CA LYS A 286 -19.91 -4.37 6.47
C LYS A 286 -19.94 -3.15 7.40
N GLY A 287 -19.82 -1.92 6.93
CA GLY A 287 -19.77 -0.77 7.85
C GLY A 287 -19.16 0.50 7.29
N LEU A 288 -18.16 1.05 8.00
CA LEU A 288 -17.36 2.22 7.65
C LEU A 288 -15.88 1.80 7.51
N GLY A 289 -15.65 0.68 6.83
CA GLY A 289 -14.34 0.03 6.69
C GLY A 289 -13.35 0.88 5.93
N VAL A 290 -13.82 1.57 4.87
CA VAL A 290 -12.98 2.45 4.06
C VAL A 290 -12.51 3.68 4.85
N THR A 291 -13.39 4.32 5.62
CA THR A 291 -13.03 5.45 6.50
C THR A 291 -11.98 5.05 7.52
N LYS A 292 -12.13 3.88 8.14
CA LYS A 292 -11.18 3.37 9.14
C LYS A 292 -9.83 3.03 8.52
N PHE A 293 -9.83 2.44 7.34
CA PHE A 293 -8.61 2.16 6.60
C PHE A 293 -7.87 3.45 6.22
N LEU A 294 -8.56 4.44 5.64
CA LEU A 294 -7.97 5.75 5.37
C LEU A 294 -7.46 6.43 6.64
N SER A 295 -8.19 6.29 7.76
CA SER A 295 -7.73 6.80 9.06
C SER A 295 -6.45 6.09 9.54
N THR A 296 -6.26 4.80 9.26
CA THR A 296 -5.00 4.09 9.52
C THR A 296 -3.88 4.65 8.66
N LEU A 297 -4.09 4.75 7.34
CA LEU A 297 -3.08 5.25 6.41
C LEU A 297 -2.67 6.69 6.71
N GLY A 298 -3.62 7.54 7.10
CA GLY A 298 -3.34 8.94 7.46
C GLY A 298 -2.38 9.11 8.65
N GLN A 299 -2.18 8.08 9.49
CA GLN A 299 -1.20 8.14 10.58
C GLN A 299 0.24 8.06 10.07
N ASP A 300 0.50 7.36 8.97
CA ASP A 300 1.83 7.24 8.36
C ASP A 300 2.04 8.32 7.28
N PRO A 301 3.17 9.04 7.28
CA PRO A 301 3.42 10.13 6.33
C PRO A 301 3.52 9.67 4.87
N LEU A 302 4.04 8.47 4.59
CA LEU A 302 4.09 7.98 3.22
C LEU A 302 2.73 7.53 2.75
N ALA A 303 2.03 6.70 3.52
CA ALA A 303 0.70 6.25 3.13
C ALA A 303 -0.25 7.45 2.95
N TYR A 304 -0.18 8.45 3.84
CA TYR A 304 -0.87 9.73 3.71
C TYR A 304 -0.56 10.44 2.38
N THR A 305 0.72 10.58 2.04
CA THR A 305 1.15 11.30 0.84
C THR A 305 0.72 10.56 -0.43
N GLU A 306 0.94 9.24 -0.45
CA GLU A 306 0.63 8.34 -1.55
C GLU A 306 -0.85 8.39 -1.91
N VAL A 307 -1.72 8.19 -0.93
CA VAL A 307 -3.18 8.21 -1.14
C VAL A 307 -3.67 9.62 -1.45
N GLY A 308 -3.12 10.66 -0.82
CA GLY A 308 -3.50 12.05 -1.12
C GLY A 308 -3.15 12.46 -2.57
N GLN A 309 -1.99 12.05 -3.07
CA GLN A 309 -1.61 12.26 -4.48
C GLN A 309 -2.50 11.44 -5.42
N ALA A 310 -2.76 10.17 -5.09
CA ALA A 310 -3.67 9.33 -5.85
C ALA A 310 -5.08 9.91 -5.93
N GLN A 311 -5.60 10.44 -4.81
CA GLN A 311 -6.90 11.10 -4.77
C GLN A 311 -6.94 12.34 -5.68
N GLN A 312 -5.85 13.12 -5.75
CA GLN A 312 -5.80 14.28 -6.63
C GLN A 312 -5.81 13.92 -8.11
N VAL A 313 -4.99 12.93 -8.46
CA VAL A 313 -4.96 12.37 -9.82
C VAL A 313 -6.35 11.87 -10.18
N TYR A 314 -6.95 11.07 -9.31
CA TYR A 314 -8.24 10.46 -9.57
C TYR A 314 -9.34 11.51 -9.63
N SER A 315 -9.47 12.43 -8.67
CA SER A 315 -10.52 13.46 -8.64
C SER A 315 -10.46 14.42 -9.84
N THR A 316 -9.26 14.66 -10.38
CA THR A 316 -9.08 15.47 -11.59
C THR A 316 -9.64 14.77 -12.83
N SER A 317 -9.57 13.43 -12.88
CA SER A 317 -9.94 12.64 -14.05
C SER A 317 -11.45 12.67 -14.40
N PRO A 318 -12.42 12.34 -13.53
CA PRO A 318 -13.83 12.38 -13.85
C PRO A 318 -14.32 13.80 -14.11
N VAL A 319 -13.70 14.80 -13.48
CA VAL A 319 -13.95 16.22 -13.73
C VAL A 319 -13.59 16.61 -15.16
N ASP A 320 -12.48 16.07 -15.69
CA ASP A 320 -12.08 16.29 -17.08
C ASP A 320 -12.92 15.48 -18.07
N ALA A 321 -13.23 14.22 -17.73
CA ALA A 321 -14.07 13.34 -18.54
C ALA A 321 -15.53 13.85 -18.64
N HIS A 322 -16.01 14.53 -17.59
CA HIS A 322 -17.37 15.03 -17.48
C HIS A 322 -17.40 16.52 -17.09
N PRO A 323 -16.92 17.42 -17.97
CA PRO A 323 -16.82 18.83 -17.65
C PRO A 323 -18.22 19.46 -17.47
N PRO A 324 -18.41 20.39 -16.53
CA PRO A 324 -19.67 21.10 -16.37
C PRO A 324 -20.12 21.80 -17.64
N THR A 325 -21.43 21.91 -17.81
CA THR A 325 -22.03 22.58 -18.98
C THR A 325 -23.11 23.58 -18.58
N VAL A 326 -23.40 24.50 -19.50
CA VAL A 326 -24.54 25.42 -19.39
C VAL A 326 -25.46 25.16 -20.57
N ASP A 327 -26.75 24.94 -20.31
CA ASP A 327 -27.74 24.72 -21.36
C ASP A 327 -28.23 26.03 -22.00
N ALA A 328 -29.06 25.92 -23.03
CA ALA A 328 -29.60 27.08 -23.75
C ALA A 328 -30.53 27.95 -22.90
N GLN A 329 -31.00 27.44 -21.75
CA GLN A 329 -31.85 28.13 -20.78
C GLN A 329 -31.01 28.80 -19.68
N GLY A 330 -29.69 28.60 -19.66
CA GLY A 330 -28.78 29.14 -18.66
C GLY A 330 -28.68 28.30 -17.39
N HIS A 331 -29.18 27.05 -17.38
CA HIS A 331 -28.98 26.16 -16.24
C HIS A 331 -27.59 25.53 -16.29
N VAL A 332 -26.96 25.47 -15.12
CA VAL A 332 -25.65 24.85 -14.90
C VAL A 332 -25.86 23.37 -14.59
N HIS A 333 -25.14 22.51 -15.31
CA HIS A 333 -25.10 21.06 -15.09
C HIS A 333 -23.70 20.69 -14.63
N SER A 334 -23.52 20.50 -13.31
CA SER A 334 -22.22 20.30 -12.66
C SER A 334 -22.16 19.11 -11.69
N VAL A 335 -23.23 18.32 -11.59
CA VAL A 335 -23.39 17.26 -10.57
C VAL A 335 -22.20 16.30 -10.51
N GLN A 336 -21.64 15.89 -11.65
CA GLN A 336 -20.49 14.97 -11.68
C GLN A 336 -19.21 15.63 -11.15
N ALA A 337 -18.97 16.91 -11.49
CA ALA A 337 -17.84 17.66 -10.97
C ALA A 337 -18.01 17.95 -9.46
N GLU A 338 -19.22 18.27 -9.01
CA GLU A 338 -19.54 18.43 -7.59
C GLU A 338 -19.30 17.13 -6.82
N THR A 339 -19.73 15.99 -7.38
CA THR A 339 -19.52 14.67 -6.77
C THR A 339 -18.03 14.36 -6.63
N ALA A 340 -17.26 14.52 -7.71
CA ALA A 340 -15.82 14.29 -7.68
C ALA A 340 -15.08 15.20 -6.69
N VAL A 341 -15.43 16.50 -6.66
CA VAL A 341 -14.83 17.46 -5.74
C VAL A 341 -15.20 17.15 -4.29
N ARG A 342 -16.46 16.76 -4.02
CA ARG A 342 -16.92 16.39 -2.67
C ARG A 342 -16.22 15.13 -2.17
N THR A 343 -16.24 14.05 -2.94
CA THR A 343 -15.64 12.77 -2.52
C THR A 343 -14.12 12.90 -2.35
N GLY A 344 -13.44 13.59 -3.26
CA GLY A 344 -12.01 13.85 -3.10
C GLY A 344 -11.67 14.70 -1.88
N ALA A 345 -12.52 15.67 -1.56
CA ALA A 345 -12.38 16.45 -0.32
C ALA A 345 -12.66 15.61 0.94
N GLU A 346 -13.61 14.66 0.88
CA GLU A 346 -13.94 13.73 1.97
C GLU A 346 -12.80 12.75 2.28
N VAL A 347 -12.18 12.17 1.26
CA VAL A 347 -10.96 11.35 1.42
C VAL A 347 -9.83 12.18 2.03
N GLN A 348 -9.56 13.38 1.50
CA GLN A 348 -8.53 14.26 2.04
C GLN A 348 -8.81 14.66 3.50
N GLY A 349 -10.05 15.03 3.82
CA GLY A 349 -10.45 15.42 5.18
C GLY A 349 -10.24 14.28 6.19
N THR A 350 -10.53 13.04 5.77
CA THR A 350 -10.27 11.82 6.58
C THR A 350 -8.77 11.65 6.85
N LEU A 351 -7.95 11.74 5.81
CA LEU A 351 -6.48 11.62 5.90
C LEU A 351 -5.87 12.73 6.76
N ASP A 352 -6.25 13.98 6.53
CA ASP A 352 -5.76 15.16 7.24
C ASP A 352 -6.08 15.10 8.73
N ARG A 353 -7.30 14.67 9.07
CA ARG A 353 -7.74 14.53 10.47
C ARG A 353 -6.89 13.48 11.17
N ALA A 354 -6.74 12.28 10.59
CA ALA A 354 -5.90 11.22 11.15
C ALA A 354 -4.44 11.65 11.31
N ARG A 355 -3.87 12.31 10.29
CA ARG A 355 -2.48 12.79 10.33
C ARG A 355 -2.28 13.84 11.43
N ALA A 356 -3.20 14.80 11.53
CA ALA A 356 -3.15 15.84 12.54
C ALA A 356 -3.35 15.28 13.95
N GLU A 357 -4.19 14.26 14.15
CA GLU A 357 -4.32 13.56 15.42
C GLU A 357 -3.05 12.81 15.79
N GLN A 358 -2.42 12.11 14.84
CA GLN A 358 -1.15 11.42 15.08
C GLN A 358 -0.05 12.40 15.51
N ILE A 359 0.10 13.53 14.80
CA ILE A 359 1.04 14.60 15.16
C ILE A 359 0.74 15.13 16.57
N LYS A 360 -0.53 15.38 16.91
CA LYS A 360 -0.93 15.86 18.24
C LYS A 360 -0.65 14.84 19.34
N ALA A 361 -0.87 13.55 19.09
CA ALA A 361 -0.70 12.48 20.07
C ALA A 361 0.77 12.24 20.44
N HIS A 362 1.69 12.32 19.46
CA HIS A 362 3.13 12.19 19.72
C HIS A 362 3.78 13.51 20.21
N GLY A 363 3.06 14.63 20.12
CA GLY A 363 3.51 15.92 20.64
C GLY A 363 4.87 16.37 20.07
N GLN A 364 5.64 17.11 20.88
CA GLN A 364 6.99 17.56 20.54
C GLN A 364 8.07 16.45 20.62
N ALA A 365 7.69 15.20 20.89
CA ALA A 365 8.61 14.08 21.09
C ALA A 365 8.97 13.34 19.79
N MET A 366 8.45 13.79 18.64
CA MET A 366 8.98 13.39 17.34
C MET A 366 10.35 14.06 17.20
N ASP A 367 11.42 13.32 17.53
CA ASP A 367 12.79 13.83 17.50
C ASP A 367 13.09 14.53 16.16
N GLU A 368 13.95 15.54 16.18
CA GLU A 368 14.42 16.26 14.98
C GLU A 368 14.93 15.29 13.89
N ALA A 369 15.44 14.11 14.30
CA ALA A 369 15.81 13.02 13.40
C ALA A 369 14.62 12.28 12.77
N TYR A 370 13.52 12.09 13.50
CA TYR A 370 12.26 11.52 12.98
C TYR A 370 11.61 12.49 11.99
N ASN A 371 11.53 13.77 12.33
CA ASN A 371 11.03 14.81 11.41
C ASN A 371 11.91 14.92 10.17
N LYS A 372 13.24 14.88 10.30
CA LYS A 372 14.16 14.88 9.17
C LYS A 372 14.08 13.61 8.32
N ALA A 373 13.78 12.45 8.91
CA ALA A 373 13.57 11.21 8.18
C ALA A 373 12.26 11.26 7.38
N ILE A 374 11.20 11.84 7.96
CA ILE A 374 9.94 12.12 7.27
C ILE A 374 10.16 13.11 6.12
N ASP A 375 10.81 14.24 6.38
CA ASP A 375 11.10 15.26 5.37
C ASP A 375 11.94 14.69 4.23
N ALA A 376 12.97 13.88 4.55
CA ALA A 376 13.76 13.21 3.53
C ALA A 376 12.95 12.16 2.74
N ARG A 377 11.94 11.51 3.36
CA ARG A 377 11.02 10.56 2.69
C ARG A 377 10.10 11.32 1.73
N MET A 378 9.53 12.44 2.17
CA MET A 378 8.66 13.30 1.37
C MET A 378 9.43 14.06 0.27
N ASP A 379 10.66 14.51 0.51
CA ASP A 379 11.48 15.22 -0.48
C ASP A 379 11.92 14.31 -1.65
N ARG A 380 12.12 13.01 -1.40
CA ARG A 380 12.44 12.03 -2.44
C ARG A 380 11.26 11.71 -3.38
N GLN A 381 10.03 12.05 -2.99
CA GLN A 381 8.83 11.86 -3.81
C GLN A 381 8.52 13.05 -4.75
N LYS A 382 9.31 14.13 -4.72
CA LYS A 382 8.93 15.44 -5.34
C LYS A 382 9.31 15.64 -6.80
N MET A 383 9.89 14.65 -7.46
CA MET A 383 10.20 14.72 -8.90
C MET A 383 9.64 13.46 -9.56
N VAL A 384 8.36 13.53 -9.91
CA VAL A 384 7.63 12.41 -10.50
C VAL A 384 7.26 12.79 -11.93
N VAL A 385 7.62 11.95 -12.89
CA VAL A 385 7.14 12.08 -14.26
C VAL A 385 5.83 11.31 -14.36
N GLY A 386 4.77 12.02 -14.74
CA GLY A 386 3.47 11.43 -15.04
C GLY A 386 3.51 10.73 -16.39
N ALA A 387 2.97 9.52 -16.48
CA ALA A 387 2.73 8.85 -17.75
C ALA A 387 1.32 8.26 -17.78
N VAL A 388 0.60 8.50 -18.87
CA VAL A 388 -0.73 7.92 -19.09
C VAL A 388 -0.61 6.68 -19.97
N THR A 389 -1.07 5.53 -19.49
CA THR A 389 -1.10 4.28 -20.26
C THR A 389 -2.39 3.50 -19.95
N GLY A 390 -3.21 3.23 -20.97
CA GLY A 390 -4.32 2.27 -20.87
C GLY A 390 -5.34 2.55 -19.75
N GLY A 391 -5.74 3.81 -19.56
CA GLY A 391 -6.67 4.20 -18.48
C GLY A 391 -6.03 4.33 -17.11
N MET A 392 -4.69 4.35 -17.03
CA MET A 392 -3.90 4.54 -15.82
C MET A 392 -3.00 5.76 -15.90
N PHE A 393 -2.71 6.34 -14.74
CA PHE A 393 -1.69 7.35 -14.53
C PHE A 393 -0.58 6.76 -13.64
N SER A 394 0.66 6.80 -14.13
CA SER A 394 1.82 6.30 -13.39
C SER A 394 2.64 7.45 -12.84
N LEU A 395 2.86 7.43 -11.54
CA LEU A 395 3.80 8.28 -10.82
C LEU A 395 5.16 7.56 -10.79
N VAL A 396 6.04 7.89 -11.73
CA VAL A 396 7.38 7.29 -11.79
C VAL A 396 8.40 8.20 -11.09
N PRO A 397 9.05 7.74 -10.01
CA PRO A 397 10.10 8.50 -9.34
C PRO A 397 11.37 8.59 -10.23
N GLU A 398 12.22 9.59 -9.98
CA GLU A 398 13.50 9.72 -10.69
C GLU A 398 14.36 8.44 -10.53
N ALA A 399 15.01 8.02 -11.63
CA ALA A 399 15.72 6.74 -11.75
C ALA A 399 16.87 6.52 -10.75
N GLU A 400 17.33 7.57 -10.06
CA GLU A 400 18.40 7.49 -9.05
C GLU A 400 17.89 7.14 -7.64
N THR A 401 16.57 7.14 -7.41
CA THR A 401 15.98 6.95 -6.07
C THR A 401 15.77 5.50 -5.67
N GLY A 402 15.64 4.58 -6.63
CA GLY A 402 15.33 3.16 -6.39
C GLY A 402 13.92 2.90 -5.82
N LEU A 403 13.06 3.93 -5.77
CA LEU A 403 11.67 3.80 -5.34
C LEU A 403 10.85 3.16 -6.47
N ALA A 404 9.92 2.27 -6.12
CA ALA A 404 8.96 1.72 -7.08
C ALA A 404 7.88 2.77 -7.43
N ALA A 405 7.42 2.75 -8.67
CA ALA A 405 6.41 3.67 -9.17
C ALA A 405 5.00 3.33 -8.68
N THR A 406 4.14 4.34 -8.58
CA THR A 406 2.72 4.14 -8.21
C THR A 406 1.86 4.17 -9.46
N VAL A 407 0.90 3.25 -9.56
CA VAL A 407 -0.12 3.22 -10.61
C VAL A 407 -1.48 3.59 -10.05
N ILE A 408 -2.14 4.55 -10.68
CA ILE A 408 -3.42 5.12 -10.25
C ILE A 408 -4.42 4.95 -11.39
N PRO A 409 -5.60 4.35 -11.17
CA PRO A 409 -6.64 4.31 -12.18
C PRO A 409 -7.15 5.71 -12.51
N ILE A 410 -7.53 5.96 -13.77
CA ILE A 410 -8.21 7.18 -14.19
C ILE A 410 -9.46 6.84 -15.02
N VAL A 411 -10.39 7.78 -15.11
CA VAL A 411 -11.64 7.64 -15.84
C VAL A 411 -11.40 7.81 -17.36
N GLY A 412 -11.70 6.76 -18.13
CA GLY A 412 -11.78 6.79 -19.60
C GLY A 412 -10.80 5.88 -20.35
N ASP A 413 -11.24 5.35 -21.50
CA ASP A 413 -10.54 4.34 -22.32
C ASP A 413 -9.46 4.91 -23.27
N GLN A 414 -9.33 6.24 -23.38
CA GLN A 414 -8.38 6.92 -24.27
C GLN A 414 -8.12 8.36 -23.78
N THR A 415 -7.44 8.58 -22.67
CA THR A 415 -7.20 9.96 -22.21
C THR A 415 -6.00 10.56 -22.96
N SER A 416 -6.30 11.57 -23.78
CA SER A 416 -5.34 12.34 -24.58
C SER A 416 -4.22 12.99 -23.76
N GLU A 417 -3.13 13.41 -24.41
CA GLU A 417 -2.03 14.20 -23.81
C GLU A 417 -2.54 15.36 -22.93
N VAL A 418 -3.69 15.95 -23.27
CA VAL A 418 -4.36 17.02 -22.52
C VAL A 418 -4.74 16.61 -21.09
N THR A 419 -5.28 15.40 -20.89
CA THR A 419 -5.69 14.91 -19.56
C THR A 419 -4.46 14.66 -18.69
N GLY A 420 -3.40 14.10 -19.27
CA GLY A 420 -2.11 13.94 -18.58
C GLY A 420 -1.55 15.28 -18.09
N THR A 421 -1.50 16.29 -18.95
CA THR A 421 -1.03 17.64 -18.58
C THR A 421 -1.90 18.30 -17.50
N LEU A 422 -3.21 18.08 -17.52
CA LEU A 422 -4.12 18.59 -16.49
C LEU A 422 -3.88 17.95 -15.13
N ILE A 423 -3.70 16.62 -15.12
CA ILE A 423 -3.37 15.86 -13.91
C ILE A 423 -2.02 16.32 -13.35
N GLU A 424 -0.98 16.39 -14.18
CA GLU A 424 0.36 16.86 -13.77
C GLU A 424 0.30 18.25 -13.16
N LYS A 425 -0.37 19.20 -13.83
CA LYS A 425 -0.53 20.57 -13.32
C LYS A 425 -1.26 20.61 -11.96
N ASN A 426 -2.30 19.81 -11.80
CA ASN A 426 -3.05 19.75 -10.54
C ASN A 426 -2.24 19.09 -9.42
N LEU A 427 -1.46 18.06 -9.75
CA LEU A 427 -0.57 17.39 -8.83
C LEU A 427 0.58 18.31 -8.37
N ASP A 428 1.15 19.09 -9.29
CA ASP A 428 2.15 20.12 -8.97
C ASP A 428 1.56 21.16 -8.01
N ALA A 429 0.37 21.69 -8.31
CA ALA A 429 -0.31 22.67 -7.47
C ALA A 429 -0.72 22.09 -6.11
N TYR A 430 -1.14 20.83 -6.06
CA TYR A 430 -1.40 20.10 -4.81
C TYR A 430 -0.14 19.99 -3.97
N THR A 431 0.96 19.56 -4.60
CA THR A 431 2.26 19.41 -3.94
C THR A 431 2.74 20.75 -3.40
N GLU A 432 2.67 21.83 -4.20
CA GLU A 432 2.99 23.20 -3.78
C GLU A 432 2.10 23.69 -2.62
N ALA A 433 0.80 23.38 -2.64
CA ALA A 433 -0.10 23.74 -1.54
C ALA A 433 0.18 22.95 -0.25
N GLN A 434 0.65 21.71 -0.37
CA GLN A 434 1.06 20.84 0.74
C GLN A 434 2.49 21.13 1.24
N HIS A 435 3.31 21.83 0.45
CA HIS A 435 4.67 22.20 0.81
C HIS A 435 4.69 23.14 2.02
N ARG A 436 5.45 22.73 3.05
CA ARG A 436 5.71 23.53 4.25
C ARG A 436 6.91 24.44 4.00
N ASP A 437 6.77 25.74 4.29
CA ASP A 437 7.93 26.64 4.40
C ASP A 437 8.62 26.35 5.73
N ASN A 438 9.73 25.60 5.69
CA ASN A 438 10.49 25.15 6.86
C ASN A 438 11.26 26.29 7.57
N SER A 439 11.01 27.56 7.23
CA SER A 439 11.71 28.72 7.80
C SER A 439 11.11 29.26 9.10
N GLU A 440 9.89 28.87 9.48
CA GLU A 440 9.24 29.31 10.73
C GLU A 440 9.04 28.16 11.73
N GLN A 441 9.30 28.44 13.01
CA GLN A 441 9.37 27.48 14.12
C GLN A 441 8.20 26.47 14.13
N TYR A 442 8.54 25.18 14.17
CA TYR A 442 7.70 23.97 14.25
C TYR A 442 6.74 23.92 15.46
N HIS A 443 5.78 24.84 15.53
CA HIS A 443 4.87 25.00 16.67
C HIS A 443 3.38 24.98 16.29
N ALA A 444 3.02 24.73 15.02
CA ALA A 444 1.63 24.74 14.54
C ALA A 444 1.25 23.54 13.63
N GLU A 445 1.90 22.38 13.81
CA GLU A 445 1.91 21.30 12.81
C GLU A 445 0.55 20.64 12.52
N GLY A 446 -0.32 20.45 13.53
CA GLY A 446 -1.63 19.82 13.30
C GLY A 446 -2.63 20.71 12.57
N ASN A 447 -2.62 22.03 12.82
CA ASN A 447 -3.55 22.95 12.16
C ASN A 447 -3.13 23.27 10.73
N GLN A 448 -1.82 23.29 10.47
CA GLN A 448 -1.27 23.46 9.13
C GLN A 448 -1.68 22.29 8.22
N VAL A 449 -1.71 21.05 8.71
CA VAL A 449 -2.20 19.89 7.92
C VAL A 449 -3.60 20.18 7.35
N TYR A 450 -4.55 20.66 8.17
CA TYR A 450 -5.87 21.00 7.66
C TYR A 450 -5.86 22.17 6.69
N GLU A 451 -5.12 23.24 6.99
CA GLU A 451 -5.12 24.42 6.12
C GLU A 451 -4.56 24.08 4.73
N HIS A 452 -3.46 23.35 4.69
CA HIS A 452 -2.82 22.92 3.45
C HIS A 452 -3.67 21.91 2.70
N GLY A 453 -4.14 20.85 3.36
CA GLY A 453 -4.95 19.82 2.72
C GLY A 453 -6.33 20.31 2.28
N PHE A 454 -6.98 21.21 3.01
CA PHE A 454 -8.21 21.88 2.57
C PHE A 454 -7.98 22.69 1.29
N LYS A 455 -6.89 23.47 1.22
CA LYS A 455 -6.56 24.26 0.01
C LYS A 455 -6.16 23.37 -1.16
N ALA A 456 -5.39 22.32 -0.89
CA ALA A 456 -4.88 21.40 -1.90
C ALA A 456 -5.99 20.51 -2.48
N SER A 457 -6.94 20.04 -1.67
CA SER A 457 -8.12 19.29 -2.15
C SER A 457 -9.02 20.06 -3.11
N MET A 458 -8.94 21.41 -3.13
CA MET A 458 -9.72 22.25 -4.03
C MET A 458 -9.13 22.36 -5.45
N GLN A 459 -7.93 21.84 -5.72
CA GLN A 459 -7.28 21.98 -7.04
C GLN A 459 -8.14 21.50 -8.23
N PRO A 460 -8.84 20.35 -8.17
CA PRO A 460 -9.71 19.92 -9.28
C PRO A 460 -10.82 20.92 -9.59
N ALA A 461 -11.39 21.56 -8.57
CA ALA A 461 -12.41 22.59 -8.74
C ALA A 461 -11.83 23.86 -9.39
N TYR A 462 -10.62 24.28 -9.02
CA TYR A 462 -9.96 25.43 -9.66
C TYR A 462 -9.70 25.21 -11.14
N THR A 463 -9.38 23.99 -11.56
CA THR A 463 -9.22 23.63 -12.98
C THR A 463 -10.51 23.86 -13.76
N VAL A 464 -11.63 23.42 -13.20
CA VAL A 464 -12.97 23.62 -13.78
C VAL A 464 -13.30 25.09 -13.89
N LEU A 465 -13.11 25.84 -12.80
CA LEU A 465 -13.44 27.26 -12.75
C LEU A 465 -12.57 28.05 -13.73
N ASN A 466 -11.27 27.78 -13.78
CA ASN A 466 -10.38 28.42 -14.73
C ASN A 466 -10.80 28.15 -16.19
N ARG A 467 -11.24 26.92 -16.51
CA ARG A 467 -11.77 26.59 -17.84
C ARG A 467 -13.07 27.34 -18.15
N ALA A 468 -13.97 27.43 -17.18
CA ALA A 468 -15.24 28.14 -17.31
C ALA A 468 -15.04 29.65 -17.50
N ASP A 469 -14.10 30.27 -16.79
CA ASP A 469 -13.79 31.71 -16.89
C ASP A 469 -13.29 32.12 -18.30
N HIS A 470 -12.64 31.20 -19.00
CA HIS A 470 -12.13 31.41 -20.35
C HIS A 470 -13.11 30.97 -21.46
N ASP A 471 -14.28 30.43 -21.12
CA ASP A 471 -15.29 30.00 -22.08
C ASP A 471 -16.47 30.97 -22.10
N SER A 472 -16.64 31.63 -23.25
CA SER A 472 -17.69 32.63 -23.49
C SER A 472 -19.14 32.16 -23.25
N ARG A 473 -19.38 30.84 -23.14
CA ARG A 473 -20.69 30.29 -22.76
C ARG A 473 -21.04 30.55 -21.30
N TRP A 474 -20.05 30.76 -20.43
CA TRP A 474 -20.25 31.07 -19.03
C TRP A 474 -20.42 32.58 -18.85
N THR A 475 -21.65 32.98 -18.55
CA THR A 475 -21.92 34.33 -18.04
C THR A 475 -21.40 34.46 -16.60
N ARG A 476 -21.29 35.70 -16.11
CA ARG A 476 -20.94 35.97 -14.70
C ARG A 476 -21.86 35.20 -13.73
N ASP A 477 -23.15 35.15 -14.00
CA ASP A 477 -24.13 34.54 -13.09
C ASP A 477 -24.03 33.02 -13.09
N THR A 478 -23.88 32.41 -14.27
CA THR A 478 -23.68 30.95 -14.41
C THR A 478 -22.31 30.52 -13.85
N TYR A 479 -21.27 31.33 -14.04
CA TYR A 479 -19.95 31.10 -13.42
C TYR A 479 -20.04 31.14 -11.88
N GLN A 480 -20.70 32.15 -11.32
CA GLN A 480 -20.87 32.25 -9.87
C GLN A 480 -21.69 31.07 -9.32
N THR A 481 -22.69 30.60 -10.06
CA THR A 481 -23.49 29.42 -9.70
C THR A 481 -22.62 28.18 -9.62
N LEU A 482 -21.79 27.93 -10.66
CA LEU A 482 -20.83 26.83 -10.67
C LEU A 482 -19.80 26.94 -9.52
N SER A 483 -19.23 28.13 -9.33
CA SER A 483 -18.25 28.40 -8.26
C SER A 483 -18.81 28.10 -6.87
N ASN A 484 -20.01 28.58 -6.58
CA ASN A 484 -20.67 28.30 -5.30
C ASN A 484 -20.95 26.79 -5.14
N ALA A 485 -21.41 26.11 -6.20
CA ALA A 485 -21.70 24.68 -6.15
C ALA A 485 -20.43 23.85 -5.83
N LEU A 486 -19.32 24.12 -6.51
CA LEU A 486 -18.05 23.42 -6.27
C LEU A 486 -17.46 23.74 -4.89
N VAL A 487 -17.51 25.00 -4.44
CA VAL A 487 -17.05 25.39 -3.10
C VAL A 487 -17.88 24.71 -2.01
N SER A 488 -19.20 24.68 -2.16
CA SER A 488 -20.07 23.98 -1.20
C SER A 488 -19.81 22.48 -1.20
N ALA A 489 -19.72 21.84 -2.37
CA ALA A 489 -19.40 20.43 -2.48
C ALA A 489 -18.07 20.07 -1.81
N HIS A 490 -17.03 20.89 -2.02
CA HIS A 490 -15.72 20.74 -1.38
C HIS A 490 -15.81 20.87 0.15
N GLN A 491 -16.45 21.93 0.64
CA GLN A 491 -16.58 22.19 2.08
C GLN A 491 -17.37 21.09 2.80
N ASP A 492 -18.47 20.66 2.19
CA ASP A 492 -19.32 19.59 2.71
C ASP A 492 -18.53 18.27 2.78
N GLY A 493 -17.84 17.90 1.70
CA GLY A 493 -17.00 16.71 1.63
C GLY A 493 -15.88 16.72 2.67
N TYR A 494 -15.08 17.78 2.68
CA TYR A 494 -13.95 17.90 3.60
C TYR A 494 -14.39 17.83 5.07
N SER A 495 -15.47 18.52 5.41
CA SER A 495 -16.02 18.51 6.78
C SER A 495 -16.60 17.14 7.13
N SER A 496 -17.30 16.48 6.18
CA SER A 496 -17.83 15.13 6.34
C SER A 496 -16.72 14.14 6.66
N GLY A 497 -15.67 14.08 5.84
CA GLY A 497 -14.56 13.16 6.04
C GLY A 497 -13.81 13.38 7.35
N SER A 498 -13.55 14.65 7.70
CA SER A 498 -12.93 15.01 8.97
C SER A 498 -13.79 14.59 10.18
N GLN A 499 -15.12 14.79 10.11
CA GLN A 499 -16.04 14.38 11.17
C GLN A 499 -16.18 12.86 11.25
N LEU A 500 -16.25 12.17 10.11
CA LEU A 500 -16.29 10.71 10.06
C LEU A 500 -15.04 10.11 10.68
N GLN A 501 -13.85 10.64 10.37
CA GLN A 501 -12.63 10.21 11.06
C GLN A 501 -12.74 10.44 12.58
N GLU A 502 -13.24 11.58 13.03
CA GLU A 502 -13.38 11.85 14.47
C GLU A 502 -14.32 10.87 15.16
N ASP A 503 -15.43 10.54 14.50
CA ASP A 503 -16.50 9.73 15.09
C ASP A 503 -16.18 8.22 15.07
N VAL A 504 -15.54 7.74 14.00
CA VAL A 504 -15.38 6.29 13.73
C VAL A 504 -13.97 5.88 13.30
N GLY A 505 -13.07 6.83 13.09
CA GLY A 505 -11.70 6.59 12.66
C GLY A 505 -10.85 5.88 13.72
N GLN A 506 -9.65 5.51 13.30
CA GLN A 506 -8.69 4.86 14.17
C GLN A 506 -7.99 5.89 15.05
N LEU A 507 -7.99 5.62 16.36
CA LEU A 507 -7.24 6.42 17.31
C LEU A 507 -5.74 6.40 16.97
N PRO A 508 -5.01 7.49 17.29
CA PRO A 508 -3.56 7.53 17.17
C PRO A 508 -2.90 6.31 17.82
N SER A 509 -2.06 5.62 17.06
CA SER A 509 -1.23 4.53 17.57
C SER A 509 -0.01 5.11 18.29
N SER A 510 0.29 4.65 19.51
CA SER A 510 1.51 5.03 20.25
C SER A 510 2.48 3.84 20.35
N GLU A 511 3.78 4.12 20.51
CA GLU A 511 4.73 3.11 20.97
C GLU A 511 4.24 2.54 22.32
N GLY A 512 4.14 1.21 22.40
CA GLY A 512 3.86 0.48 23.63
C GLY A 512 5.14 0.12 24.36
#